data_AF-A0A354XLW7-F1
#
_entry.id   AF-A0A354XLW7-F1
#
_cell.length_a   1.000
_cell.length_b   1.000
_cell.length_c   1.000
_cell.angle_alpha   90.00
_cell.angle_beta   90.00
_cell.angle_gamma   90.00
#
_symmetry.space_group_name_H-M   'P 1'
#
loop_
_entity.id
_entity.type
_entity.pdbx_description
1 polymer ?
#
loop_
_entity_poly.entity_id
_entity_poly.type
_entity_poly.pdbx_seq_one_letter_code
_entity_poly.pdbx_strand_id
1 'polypeptide(L)'
;LLHDSQFEPLSKVVPGVDCLGDVLAEQGYRLSFLGGASTQFAGKGLFYRGHQFNTVKGKEELLPELDDPEYVNSWGLYDDTLYDFTADEIRRLNEEDNGPWAVVNLSIAGHAPSGFPSQTCQDRQGEFDGQDILYSVECSARQARDFIEQLEQEGLLENTLVVVLSDHLTMRVSVWDQLTALDRDNTLIMLGDGIRPQRVRRSATMLDVFPTILDAMGLPLNDNRAGLGASLLSSQPTLVEIHGLETLNERLREETALQHRLWEGLAPQRRESEESIAEQVTETPADLADEVEIMR
;
A
#
# COMPACT_ATOMS: atom_id res chain seq x y z
N LEU A 1 -20.40 12.35 -4.54
CA LEU A 1 -19.31 12.79 -5.44
C LEU A 1 -18.86 14.18 -5.02
N LEU A 2 -18.21 14.27 -3.86
CA LEU A 2 -17.73 15.51 -3.26
C LEU A 2 -16.28 15.27 -2.84
N HIS A 3 -15.36 15.95 -3.54
CA HIS A 3 -13.96 16.23 -3.23
C HIS A 3 -12.90 15.11 -3.41
N ASP A 4 -12.42 14.97 -4.66
CA ASP A 4 -11.31 14.08 -5.07
C ASP A 4 -9.89 14.66 -4.92
N SER A 5 -9.70 15.78 -4.23
CA SER A 5 -8.37 16.40 -4.08
C SER A 5 -8.00 16.56 -2.61
N GLN A 6 -7.70 15.45 -1.92
CA GLN A 6 -7.25 15.53 -0.52
C GLN A 6 -5.91 16.27 -0.34
N PHE A 7 -5.13 16.52 -1.40
CA PHE A 7 -3.76 17.01 -1.19
C PHE A 7 -3.13 17.96 -2.22
N GLU A 8 -3.80 18.51 -3.24
CA GLU A 8 -3.08 19.45 -4.12
C GLU A 8 -2.96 20.90 -3.60
N PRO A 9 -1.78 21.56 -3.76
CA PRO A 9 -0.61 21.08 -4.47
C PRO A 9 0.37 20.33 -3.55
N LEU A 10 0.62 19.05 -3.86
CA LEU A 10 1.75 18.31 -3.34
C LEU A 10 3.02 18.60 -4.17
N SER A 11 3.57 19.82 -4.09
CA SER A 11 5.02 20.03 -4.22
C SER A 11 5.77 19.44 -3.00
N LYS A 12 5.14 18.43 -2.38
CA LYS A 12 5.05 18.16 -0.95
C LYS A 12 4.95 16.68 -0.64
N VAL A 13 4.68 15.74 -1.56
CA VAL A 13 4.31 14.38 -1.08
C VAL A 13 5.41 13.77 -0.24
N VAL A 14 6.66 13.83 -0.71
CA VAL A 14 7.89 13.74 0.11
C VAL A 14 9.12 14.23 -0.69
N PRO A 15 9.15 15.50 -1.16
CA PRO A 15 10.20 15.97 -2.06
C PRO A 15 11.58 15.94 -1.38
N GLY A 16 12.53 15.14 -1.87
CA GLY A 16 13.89 15.11 -1.31
C GLY A 16 14.13 14.01 -0.27
N VAL A 17 13.28 12.98 -0.24
CA VAL A 17 13.62 11.72 0.40
C VAL A 17 13.69 10.65 -0.67
N ASP A 18 14.79 9.91 -0.70
CA ASP A 18 14.92 8.74 -1.56
C ASP A 18 13.98 7.65 -1.04
N CYS A 19 12.99 7.32 -1.85
CA CYS A 19 12.03 6.26 -1.59
C CYS A 19 12.45 4.98 -2.33
N LEU A 20 11.73 3.88 -2.09
CA LEU A 20 12.03 2.60 -2.76
C LEU A 20 12.06 2.73 -4.29
N GLY A 21 11.15 3.52 -4.86
CA GLY A 21 11.15 3.81 -6.30
C GLY A 21 12.45 4.45 -6.79
N ASP A 22 12.97 5.46 -6.08
CA ASP A 22 14.22 6.12 -6.47
C ASP A 22 15.40 5.14 -6.40
N VAL A 23 15.51 4.39 -5.30
CA VAL A 23 16.58 3.39 -5.10
C VAL A 23 16.54 2.33 -6.20
N LEU A 24 15.36 1.81 -6.55
CA LEU A 24 15.23 0.79 -7.59
C LEU A 24 15.50 1.35 -9.00
N ALA A 25 15.04 2.58 -9.28
CA ALA A 25 15.32 3.24 -10.54
C ALA A 25 16.83 3.47 -10.75
N GLU A 26 17.58 3.82 -9.71
CA GLU A 26 19.05 3.89 -9.76
C GLU A 26 19.71 2.56 -10.09
N GLN A 27 19.07 1.43 -9.75
CA GLN A 27 19.49 0.08 -10.15
C GLN A 27 18.96 -0.35 -11.52
N GLY A 28 18.29 0.55 -12.26
CA GLY A 28 17.77 0.30 -13.60
C GLY A 28 16.43 -0.42 -13.65
N TYR A 29 15.66 -0.44 -12.55
CA TYR A 29 14.32 -1.03 -12.55
C TYR A 29 13.34 -0.16 -13.34
N ARG A 30 12.47 -0.83 -14.11
CA ARG A 30 11.22 -0.25 -14.62
C ARG A 30 10.13 -0.40 -13.57
N LEU A 31 9.43 0.69 -13.29
CA LEU A 31 8.57 0.77 -12.13
C LEU A 31 7.12 1.05 -12.53
N SER A 32 6.21 0.20 -12.07
CA SER A 32 4.78 0.32 -12.36
C SER A 32 3.95 0.33 -11.08
N PHE A 33 2.97 1.23 -11.01
CA PHE A 33 1.94 1.28 -9.98
C PHE A 33 0.57 1.05 -10.62
N LEU A 34 -0.19 0.11 -10.05
CA LEU A 34 -1.57 -0.17 -10.41
C LEU A 34 -2.41 -0.17 -9.13
N GLY A 35 -3.42 0.68 -9.06
CA GLY A 35 -4.33 0.75 -7.91
C GLY A 35 -5.80 0.75 -8.33
N GLY A 36 -6.66 0.13 -7.52
CA GLY A 36 -8.09 0.08 -7.83
C GLY A 36 -8.77 1.46 -7.80
N ALA A 37 -8.29 2.36 -6.94
CA ALA A 37 -8.84 3.71 -6.76
C ALA A 37 -8.21 4.78 -7.68
N SER A 38 -8.87 5.94 -7.78
CA SER A 38 -8.43 7.11 -8.55
C SER A 38 -7.02 7.55 -8.20
N THR A 39 -6.11 7.77 -9.16
CA THR A 39 -4.73 8.25 -8.86
C THR A 39 -4.68 9.65 -8.23
N GLN A 40 -5.78 10.41 -8.33
CA GLN A 40 -5.92 11.76 -7.78
C GLN A 40 -6.18 11.72 -6.27
N PHE A 41 -6.79 10.64 -5.77
CA PHE A 41 -7.04 10.47 -4.34
C PHE A 41 -5.75 10.23 -3.56
N ALA A 42 -5.64 10.87 -2.39
CA ALA A 42 -4.51 10.78 -1.46
C ALA A 42 -3.14 11.18 -2.03
N GLY A 43 -3.08 11.86 -3.19
CA GLY A 43 -1.81 12.32 -3.77
C GLY A 43 -0.93 11.21 -4.38
N LYS A 44 -1.42 9.98 -4.46
CA LYS A 44 -0.61 8.82 -4.90
C LYS A 44 -0.07 8.97 -6.31
N GLY A 45 -0.86 9.53 -7.24
CA GLY A 45 -0.41 9.75 -8.61
C GLY A 45 0.80 10.67 -8.69
N LEU A 46 0.84 11.73 -7.87
CA LEU A 46 1.98 12.63 -7.76
C LEU A 46 3.17 11.95 -7.08
N PHE A 47 2.93 11.17 -6.02
CA PHE A 47 3.97 10.42 -5.31
C PHE A 47 4.70 9.47 -6.25
N TYR A 48 3.98 8.53 -6.87
CA TYR A 48 4.60 7.49 -7.70
C TYR A 48 5.34 8.11 -8.90
N ARG A 49 4.74 9.08 -9.60
CA ARG A 49 5.42 9.79 -10.71
C ARG A 49 6.65 10.58 -10.22
N GLY A 50 6.61 11.13 -9.01
CA GLY A 50 7.72 11.85 -8.40
C GLY A 50 8.89 10.95 -7.99
N HIS A 51 8.61 9.68 -7.66
CA HIS A 51 9.57 8.68 -7.22
C HIS A 51 9.86 7.62 -8.30
N GLN A 52 10.04 8.08 -9.54
CA GLN A 52 10.52 7.33 -10.70
C GLN A 52 9.60 6.22 -11.26
N PHE A 53 8.32 6.14 -10.85
CA PHE A 53 7.40 5.20 -11.49
C PHE A 53 7.05 5.63 -12.92
N ASN A 54 7.36 4.77 -13.88
CA ASN A 54 7.16 5.01 -15.32
C ASN A 54 5.69 4.81 -15.70
N THR A 55 5.05 3.79 -15.14
CA THR A 55 3.63 3.47 -15.35
C THR A 55 2.89 3.75 -14.05
N VAL A 56 1.89 4.63 -14.07
CA VAL A 56 1.04 4.93 -12.92
C VAL A 56 -0.40 4.91 -13.39
N LYS A 57 -1.10 3.81 -13.11
CA LYS A 57 -2.48 3.58 -13.51
C LYS A 57 -3.38 3.42 -12.29
N GLY A 58 -4.47 4.17 -12.24
CA GLY A 58 -5.56 3.96 -11.28
C GLY A 58 -6.89 3.87 -12.02
N LYS A 59 -7.98 4.19 -11.33
CA LYS A 59 -9.33 4.11 -11.89
C LYS A 59 -9.45 4.78 -13.26
N GLU A 60 -8.96 6.01 -13.41
CA GLU A 60 -9.12 6.79 -14.64
C GLU A 60 -8.42 6.15 -15.84
N GLU A 61 -7.24 5.57 -15.63
CA GLU A 61 -6.46 4.92 -16.68
C GLU A 61 -6.95 3.50 -17.00
N LEU A 62 -7.47 2.77 -16.01
CA LEU A 62 -7.87 1.37 -16.16
C LEU A 62 -9.33 1.18 -16.57
N LEU A 63 -10.24 2.11 -16.22
CA LEU A 63 -11.67 2.01 -16.55
C LEU A 63 -11.94 1.82 -18.07
N PRO A 64 -11.26 2.52 -18.99
CA PRO A 64 -11.47 2.32 -20.43
C PRO A 64 -10.98 0.96 -20.95
N GLU A 65 -10.14 0.25 -20.17
CA GLU A 65 -9.61 -1.07 -20.51
C GLU A 65 -10.52 -2.22 -20.00
N LEU A 66 -11.61 -1.91 -19.29
CA LEU A 66 -12.57 -2.90 -18.79
C LEU A 66 -13.47 -3.46 -19.90
N ASP A 67 -13.75 -4.77 -19.81
CA ASP A 67 -14.79 -5.41 -20.63
C ASP A 67 -16.20 -4.87 -20.30
N ASP A 68 -16.48 -4.63 -19.01
CA ASP A 68 -17.68 -3.99 -18.52
C ASP A 68 -17.32 -2.71 -17.72
N PRO A 69 -17.51 -1.51 -18.29
CA PRO A 69 -17.22 -0.25 -17.60
C PRO A 69 -18.04 -0.01 -16.33
N GLU A 70 -19.17 -0.70 -16.14
CA GLU A 70 -20.01 -0.58 -14.96
C GLU A 70 -19.55 -1.51 -13.82
N TYR A 71 -18.60 -2.42 -14.07
CA TYR A 71 -18.04 -3.31 -13.05
C TYR A 71 -17.01 -2.62 -12.17
N VAL A 72 -17.50 -1.64 -11.40
CA VAL A 72 -16.73 -0.84 -10.44
C VAL A 72 -17.57 -0.57 -9.19
N ASN A 73 -16.90 -0.34 -8.06
CA ASN A 73 -17.53 0.10 -6.82
C ASN A 73 -17.29 1.59 -6.56
N SER A 74 -17.74 2.07 -5.39
CA SER A 74 -17.61 3.48 -4.99
C SER A 74 -16.16 3.95 -4.87
N TRP A 75 -15.22 3.05 -4.57
CA TRP A 75 -13.78 3.34 -4.49
C TRP A 75 -13.07 3.18 -5.83
N GLY A 76 -13.49 2.25 -6.67
CA GLY A 76 -12.92 2.03 -8.00
C GLY A 76 -13.05 0.59 -8.50
N LEU A 77 -12.00 0.08 -9.13
CA LEU A 77 -11.98 -1.28 -9.70
C LEU A 77 -11.98 -2.35 -8.61
N TYR A 78 -12.69 -3.45 -8.84
CA TYR A 78 -12.61 -4.62 -7.97
C TYR A 78 -11.24 -5.32 -8.06
N ASP A 79 -10.86 -5.98 -6.97
CA ASP A 79 -9.53 -6.61 -6.83
C ASP A 79 -9.26 -7.70 -7.89
N ASP A 80 -10.26 -8.47 -8.36
CA ASP A 80 -10.04 -9.46 -9.43
C ASP A 80 -9.49 -8.80 -10.69
N THR A 81 -10.21 -7.78 -11.14
CA THR A 81 -9.89 -7.04 -12.35
C THR A 81 -8.56 -6.32 -12.22
N LEU A 82 -8.26 -5.76 -11.04
CA LEU A 82 -6.97 -5.15 -10.77
C LEU A 82 -5.82 -6.16 -10.84
N TYR A 83 -6.01 -7.38 -10.31
CA TYR A 83 -5.01 -8.44 -10.40
C TYR A 83 -4.78 -8.92 -11.83
N ASP A 84 -5.84 -9.02 -12.65
CA ASP A 84 -5.71 -9.35 -14.07
C ASP A 84 -4.85 -8.31 -14.81
N PHE A 85 -5.13 -7.01 -14.64
CA PHE A 85 -4.30 -5.95 -15.21
C PHE A 85 -2.86 -5.95 -14.68
N THR A 86 -2.68 -6.31 -13.42
CA THR A 86 -1.34 -6.39 -12.82
C THR A 86 -0.55 -7.56 -13.41
N ALA A 87 -1.20 -8.70 -13.65
CA ALA A 87 -0.58 -9.84 -14.31
C ALA A 87 -0.16 -9.50 -15.75
N ASP A 88 -1.03 -8.81 -16.49
CA ASP A 88 -0.71 -8.34 -17.85
C ASP A 88 0.44 -7.34 -17.89
N GLU A 89 0.50 -6.42 -16.93
CA GLU A 89 1.63 -5.48 -16.82
C GLU A 89 2.95 -6.22 -16.50
N ILE A 90 2.93 -7.21 -15.61
CA ILE A 90 4.10 -8.04 -15.31
C ILE A 90 4.54 -8.83 -16.55
N ARG A 91 3.60 -9.45 -17.28
CA ARG A 91 3.89 -10.14 -18.55
C ARG A 91 4.54 -9.20 -19.55
N ARG A 92 3.96 -8.02 -19.78
CA ARG A 92 4.51 -7.00 -20.68
C ARG A 92 5.93 -6.60 -20.27
N LEU A 93 6.15 -6.30 -18.98
CA LEU A 93 7.46 -5.93 -18.48
C LEU A 93 8.47 -7.06 -18.69
N ASN A 94 8.10 -8.30 -18.41
CA ASN A 94 8.95 -9.47 -18.62
C ASN A 94 9.28 -9.72 -20.10
N GLU A 95 8.28 -9.64 -20.99
CA GLU A 95 8.44 -9.82 -22.44
C GLU A 95 9.33 -8.77 -23.10
N GLU A 96 9.29 -7.53 -22.61
CA GLU A 96 10.16 -6.47 -23.11
C GLU A 96 11.64 -6.73 -22.84
N ASP A 97 11.98 -7.56 -21.84
CA ASP A 97 13.35 -7.99 -21.49
C ASP A 97 14.40 -6.86 -21.47
N ASN A 98 14.00 -5.68 -20.98
CA ASN A 98 14.81 -4.46 -20.97
C ASN A 98 15.32 -4.10 -19.56
N GLY A 99 15.65 -5.11 -18.77
CA GLY A 99 16.12 -4.95 -17.38
C GLY A 99 15.05 -5.27 -16.33
N PRO A 100 15.41 -5.17 -15.04
CA PRO A 100 14.54 -5.58 -13.94
C PRO A 100 13.29 -4.73 -13.87
N TRP A 101 12.26 -5.26 -13.22
CA TRP A 101 11.00 -4.58 -13.03
C TRP A 101 10.53 -4.68 -11.59
N ALA A 102 9.73 -3.71 -11.15
CA ALA A 102 8.96 -3.81 -9.92
C ALA A 102 7.56 -3.26 -10.16
N VAL A 103 6.56 -3.98 -9.65
CA VAL A 103 5.15 -3.60 -9.75
C VAL A 103 4.58 -3.47 -8.34
N VAL A 104 3.93 -2.34 -8.07
CA VAL A 104 3.17 -2.10 -6.86
C VAL A 104 1.69 -2.21 -7.20
N ASN A 105 1.00 -3.17 -6.60
CA ASN A 105 -0.45 -3.32 -6.65
C ASN A 105 -1.07 -2.78 -5.34
N LEU A 106 -2.15 -2.01 -5.45
CA LEU A 106 -2.92 -1.53 -4.30
C LEU A 106 -4.40 -1.93 -4.42
N SER A 107 -4.74 -3.04 -3.75
CA SER A 107 -6.08 -3.59 -3.58
C SER A 107 -6.99 -2.68 -2.73
N ILE A 108 -8.30 -2.77 -2.95
CA ILE A 108 -9.30 -1.94 -2.27
C ILE A 108 -10.44 -2.73 -1.59
N ALA A 109 -10.50 -4.06 -1.75
CA ALA A 109 -11.62 -4.84 -1.20
C ALA A 109 -11.77 -4.70 0.33
N GLY A 110 -10.69 -4.47 1.07
CA GLY A 110 -10.72 -4.29 2.53
C GLY A 110 -11.25 -2.93 3.03
N HIS A 111 -11.75 -2.04 2.15
CA HIS A 111 -12.20 -0.72 2.57
C HIS A 111 -13.44 -0.74 3.48
N ALA A 112 -13.43 0.13 4.47
CA ALA A 112 -14.55 0.36 5.38
C ALA A 112 -15.80 0.90 4.67
N PRO A 113 -17.00 0.80 5.28
CA PRO A 113 -17.29 0.13 6.56
C PRO A 113 -17.43 -1.40 6.45
N SER A 114 -17.60 -1.91 5.24
CA SER A 114 -18.19 -3.24 5.00
C SER A 114 -17.47 -4.10 3.97
N GLY A 115 -16.46 -3.54 3.31
CA GLY A 115 -15.70 -4.23 2.28
C GLY A 115 -16.38 -4.23 0.92
N PHE A 116 -15.58 -4.50 -0.10
CA PHE A 116 -15.97 -4.54 -1.51
C PHE A 116 -15.52 -5.86 -2.15
N PRO A 117 -16.10 -7.01 -1.76
CA PRO A 117 -15.77 -8.28 -2.38
C PRO A 117 -16.15 -8.23 -3.86
N SER A 118 -15.26 -8.72 -4.71
CA SER A 118 -15.48 -8.85 -6.15
C SER A 118 -16.60 -9.85 -6.47
N GLN A 119 -17.14 -9.80 -7.70
CA GLN A 119 -18.15 -10.75 -8.17
C GLN A 119 -17.66 -12.19 -8.10
N THR A 120 -16.40 -12.44 -8.47
CA THR A 120 -15.78 -13.79 -8.38
C THR A 120 -15.79 -14.35 -6.95
N CYS A 121 -15.76 -13.48 -5.93
CA CYS A 121 -15.97 -13.86 -4.55
C CYS A 121 -17.45 -13.99 -4.20
N GLN A 122 -18.29 -13.03 -4.55
CA GLN A 122 -19.74 -13.08 -4.27
C GLN A 122 -20.38 -14.37 -4.78
N ASP A 123 -19.99 -14.85 -5.97
CA ASP A 123 -20.46 -16.11 -6.56
C ASP A 123 -20.13 -17.35 -5.70
N ARG A 124 -19.14 -17.25 -4.81
CA ARG A 124 -18.67 -18.31 -3.89
C ARG A 124 -19.18 -18.13 -2.45
N GLN A 125 -19.73 -16.97 -2.10
CA GLN A 125 -20.00 -16.57 -0.71
C GLN A 125 -21.22 -17.28 -0.08
N GLY A 126 -22.14 -17.81 -0.88
CA GLY A 126 -23.44 -18.29 -0.37
C GLY A 126 -24.40 -17.12 -0.07
N GLU A 127 -25.36 -17.28 0.84
CA GLU A 127 -26.25 -16.17 1.23
C GLU A 127 -25.45 -15.03 1.86
N PHE A 128 -25.48 -13.87 1.22
CA PHE A 128 -24.79 -12.65 1.63
C PHE A 128 -25.81 -11.63 2.15
N ASP A 129 -25.55 -11.06 3.33
CA ASP A 129 -26.40 -10.05 3.96
C ASP A 129 -26.07 -8.60 3.53
N GLY A 130 -25.12 -8.46 2.61
CA GLY A 130 -24.81 -7.22 1.90
C GLY A 130 -23.55 -6.52 2.37
N GLN A 131 -22.99 -6.82 3.55
CA GLN A 131 -21.91 -6.02 4.17
C GLN A 131 -21.07 -6.77 5.25
N ASP A 132 -20.31 -7.80 4.86
CA ASP A 132 -19.33 -8.48 5.74
C ASP A 132 -17.88 -8.16 5.35
N ILE A 133 -17.25 -7.27 6.12
CA ILE A 133 -15.84 -6.87 5.97
C ILE A 133 -14.88 -8.06 6.12
N LEU A 134 -15.20 -9.06 6.96
CA LEU A 134 -14.35 -10.23 7.17
C LEU A 134 -14.31 -11.09 5.92
N TYR A 135 -15.46 -11.28 5.28
CA TYR A 135 -15.52 -11.97 3.99
C TYR A 135 -14.74 -11.21 2.91
N SER A 136 -14.83 -9.89 2.89
CA SER A 136 -14.08 -9.08 1.93
C SER A 136 -12.56 -9.21 2.11
N VAL A 137 -12.08 -9.25 3.36
CA VAL A 137 -10.67 -9.51 3.67
C VAL A 137 -10.25 -10.93 3.26
N GLU A 138 -11.10 -11.93 3.51
CA GLU A 138 -10.85 -13.31 3.06
C GLU A 138 -10.79 -13.38 1.53
N CYS A 139 -11.70 -12.70 0.84
CA CYS A 139 -11.72 -12.58 -0.62
C CYS A 139 -10.43 -11.97 -1.16
N SER A 140 -10.00 -10.82 -0.63
CA SER A 140 -8.78 -10.14 -1.06
C SER A 140 -7.54 -11.03 -0.84
N ALA A 141 -7.43 -11.69 0.31
CA ALA A 141 -6.33 -12.61 0.60
C ALA A 141 -6.32 -13.84 -0.33
N ARG A 142 -7.50 -14.37 -0.68
CA ARG A 142 -7.63 -15.46 -1.65
C ARG A 142 -7.23 -15.03 -3.05
N GLN A 143 -7.69 -13.87 -3.51
CA GLN A 143 -7.33 -13.36 -4.84
C GLN A 143 -5.84 -13.05 -4.94
N ALA A 144 -5.23 -12.50 -3.87
CA ALA A 144 -3.79 -12.30 -3.80
C ALA A 144 -3.02 -13.63 -3.92
N ARG A 145 -3.49 -14.70 -3.24
CA ARG A 145 -2.90 -16.03 -3.38
C ARG A 145 -3.06 -16.55 -4.82
N ASP A 146 -4.26 -16.51 -5.36
CA ASP A 146 -4.56 -17.04 -6.70
C ASP A 146 -3.72 -16.30 -7.77
N PHE A 147 -3.53 -14.97 -7.62
CA PHE A 147 -2.63 -14.16 -8.45
C PHE A 147 -1.16 -14.59 -8.34
N ILE A 148 -0.64 -14.80 -7.12
CA ILE A 148 0.74 -15.26 -6.91
C ILE A 148 0.95 -16.65 -7.51
N GLU A 149 0.02 -17.58 -7.29
CA GLU A 149 0.07 -18.95 -7.85
C GLU A 149 0.02 -18.93 -9.38
N GLN A 150 -0.74 -18.02 -9.98
CA GLN A 150 -0.78 -17.83 -11.42
C GLN A 150 0.58 -17.38 -11.96
N LEU A 151 1.19 -16.34 -11.38
CA LEU A 151 2.51 -15.86 -11.81
C LEU A 151 3.62 -16.92 -11.61
N GLU A 152 3.53 -17.71 -10.54
CA GLU A 152 4.44 -18.84 -10.30
C GLU A 152 4.32 -19.90 -11.40
N GLN A 153 3.08 -20.30 -11.76
CA GLN A 153 2.83 -21.27 -12.83
C GLN A 153 3.31 -20.80 -14.20
N GLU A 154 3.31 -19.49 -14.43
CA GLU A 154 3.82 -18.85 -15.65
C GLU A 154 5.35 -18.68 -15.64
N GLY A 155 6.04 -19.03 -14.54
CA GLY A 155 7.50 -18.88 -14.39
C GLY A 155 7.96 -17.44 -14.16
N LEU A 156 7.04 -16.51 -13.89
CA LEU A 156 7.34 -15.08 -13.73
C LEU A 156 7.94 -14.74 -12.36
N LEU A 157 7.99 -15.70 -11.43
CA LEU A 157 8.48 -15.51 -10.07
C LEU A 157 9.87 -16.10 -9.77
N GLU A 158 10.51 -16.80 -10.73
CA GLU A 158 11.80 -17.49 -10.52
C GLU A 158 12.94 -16.57 -10.04
N ASN A 159 12.89 -15.28 -10.37
CA ASN A 159 13.87 -14.29 -9.91
C ASN A 159 13.18 -13.03 -9.36
N THR A 160 12.07 -13.22 -8.66
CA THR A 160 11.21 -12.13 -8.18
C THR A 160 11.03 -12.22 -6.67
N LEU A 161 11.26 -11.11 -5.97
CA LEU A 161 10.84 -10.94 -4.58
C LEU A 161 9.37 -10.49 -4.56
N VAL A 162 8.49 -11.34 -4.05
CA VAL A 162 7.08 -11.00 -3.81
C VAL A 162 6.93 -10.55 -2.35
N VAL A 163 6.40 -9.34 -2.15
CA VAL A 163 6.14 -8.78 -0.82
C VAL A 163 4.64 -8.55 -0.68
N VAL A 164 4.01 -9.26 0.26
CA VAL A 164 2.61 -9.05 0.64
C VAL A 164 2.59 -8.33 1.98
N LEU A 165 2.02 -7.13 2.01
CA LEU A 165 1.95 -6.32 3.22
C LEU A 165 0.59 -5.61 3.36
N SER A 166 0.23 -5.27 4.60
CA SER A 166 -0.88 -4.36 4.87
C SER A 166 -0.37 -2.92 4.98
N ASP A 167 -1.21 -1.97 4.59
CA ASP A 167 -0.96 -0.53 4.73
C ASP A 167 -1.17 -0.07 6.18
N HIS A 168 -2.29 -0.45 6.79
CA HIS A 168 -2.65 -0.09 8.16
C HIS A 168 -3.54 -1.14 8.84
N LEU A 169 -3.68 -0.98 10.16
CA LEU A 169 -4.68 -1.70 10.93
C LEU A 169 -6.07 -1.17 10.55
N THR A 170 -7.05 -2.05 10.31
CA THR A 170 -8.45 -1.70 10.07
C THR A 170 -8.95 -0.57 10.97
N MET A 171 -9.56 0.47 10.40
CA MET A 171 -10.24 1.52 11.16
C MET A 171 -11.62 1.03 11.62
N ARG A 172 -12.52 1.91 12.07
CA ARG A 172 -13.85 1.46 12.53
C ARG A 172 -14.60 0.78 11.38
N VAL A 173 -15.02 -0.47 11.60
CA VAL A 173 -15.76 -1.33 10.65
C VAL A 173 -16.89 -2.05 11.38
N SER A 174 -17.72 -2.78 10.66
CA SER A 174 -18.88 -3.51 11.21
C SER A 174 -18.56 -4.44 12.39
N VAL A 175 -17.33 -4.99 12.47
CA VAL A 175 -16.87 -5.89 13.55
C VAL A 175 -15.88 -5.26 14.54
N TRP A 176 -15.86 -3.93 14.65
CA TRP A 176 -14.88 -3.15 15.44
C TRP A 176 -14.70 -3.63 16.90
N ASP A 177 -15.79 -3.88 17.62
CA ASP A 177 -15.73 -4.28 19.04
C ASP A 177 -15.05 -5.64 19.24
N GLN A 178 -15.17 -6.54 18.25
CA GLN A 178 -14.48 -7.83 18.28
C GLN A 178 -12.99 -7.67 17.98
N LEU A 179 -12.65 -6.85 16.98
CA LEU A 179 -11.26 -6.64 16.57
C LEU A 179 -10.43 -5.93 17.63
N THR A 180 -11.00 -4.93 18.32
CA THR A 180 -10.28 -4.15 19.34
C THR A 180 -10.02 -4.92 20.64
N ALA A 181 -10.68 -6.06 20.83
CA ALA A 181 -10.41 -6.97 21.94
C ALA A 181 -9.22 -7.93 21.68
N LEU A 182 -8.65 -7.94 20.47
CA LEU A 182 -7.55 -8.81 20.06
C LEU A 182 -6.23 -8.03 19.93
N ASP A 183 -5.12 -8.75 19.97
CA ASP A 183 -3.83 -8.23 19.51
C ASP A 183 -3.88 -8.04 17.99
N ARG A 184 -3.38 -6.91 17.51
CA ARG A 184 -3.49 -6.49 16.11
C ARG A 184 -2.14 -6.05 15.57
N ASP A 185 -1.71 -6.68 14.49
CA ASP A 185 -0.45 -6.40 13.81
C ASP A 185 -0.70 -6.12 12.33
N ASN A 186 0.16 -5.29 11.74
CA ASN A 186 0.27 -5.22 10.28
C ASN A 186 0.89 -6.52 9.74
N THR A 187 0.52 -6.86 8.51
CA THR A 187 1.06 -8.04 7.82
C THR A 187 2.30 -7.68 7.02
N LEU A 188 3.32 -8.54 7.07
CA LEU A 188 4.46 -8.56 6.15
C LEU A 188 4.84 -10.02 5.87
N ILE A 189 4.75 -10.42 4.61
CA ILE A 189 5.14 -11.74 4.10
C ILE A 189 6.05 -11.49 2.90
N MET A 190 7.17 -12.20 2.84
CA MET A 190 8.09 -12.16 1.72
C MET A 190 8.27 -13.56 1.16
N LEU A 191 8.10 -13.70 -0.16
CA LEU A 191 8.25 -14.94 -0.91
C LEU A 191 9.28 -14.69 -2.01
N GLY A 192 10.09 -15.69 -2.32
CA GLY A 192 11.09 -15.57 -3.38
C GLY A 192 12.15 -16.65 -3.28
N ASP A 193 12.85 -16.85 -4.38
CA ASP A 193 13.91 -17.85 -4.49
C ASP A 193 15.04 -17.57 -3.48
N GLY A 194 15.49 -18.64 -2.81
CA GLY A 194 16.53 -18.54 -1.79
C GLY A 194 16.07 -18.03 -0.42
N ILE A 195 14.81 -17.57 -0.27
CA ILE A 195 14.25 -17.20 1.04
C ILE A 195 13.86 -18.46 1.80
N ARG A 196 14.58 -18.76 2.89
CA ARG A 196 14.24 -19.89 3.76
C ARG A 196 12.96 -19.61 4.56
N PRO A 197 11.99 -20.54 4.60
CA PRO A 197 10.79 -20.38 5.42
C PRO A 197 11.13 -20.16 6.89
N GLN A 198 10.71 -19.02 7.44
CA GLN A 198 10.89 -18.68 8.84
C GLN A 198 9.85 -17.67 9.30
N ARG A 199 9.61 -17.61 10.61
CA ARG A 199 8.83 -16.55 11.24
C ARG A 199 9.75 -15.67 12.07
N VAL A 200 9.97 -14.44 11.61
CA VAL A 200 10.71 -13.43 12.38
C VAL A 200 9.77 -12.86 13.45
N ARG A 201 10.15 -12.99 14.72
CA ARG A 201 9.40 -12.44 15.86
C ARG A 201 10.23 -11.37 16.54
N ARG A 202 10.00 -10.12 16.15
CA ARG A 202 10.70 -8.92 16.65
C ARG A 202 9.70 -7.80 16.83
N SER A 203 9.96 -6.91 17.77
CA SER A 203 9.16 -5.68 17.90
C SER A 203 9.55 -4.72 16.78
N ALA A 204 8.62 -4.35 15.92
CA ALA A 204 8.89 -3.62 14.68
C ALA A 204 7.76 -2.67 14.31
N THR A 205 8.02 -1.80 13.34
CA THR A 205 7.02 -0.89 12.73
C THR A 205 7.14 -0.89 11.21
N MET A 206 6.24 -0.18 10.53
CA MET A 206 6.35 0.03 9.08
C MET A 206 7.63 0.76 8.65
N LEU A 207 8.34 1.45 9.57
CA LEU A 207 9.64 2.05 9.29
C LEU A 207 10.70 0.97 8.95
N ASP A 208 10.57 -0.22 9.52
CA ASP A 208 11.52 -1.32 9.35
C ASP A 208 11.29 -2.09 8.03
N VAL A 209 10.14 -1.90 7.37
CA VAL A 209 9.79 -2.61 6.12
C VAL A 209 10.70 -2.19 4.98
N PHE A 210 10.95 -0.89 4.80
CA PHE A 210 11.80 -0.39 3.72
C PHE A 210 13.22 -1.00 3.72
N PRO A 211 14.02 -0.92 4.80
CA PRO A 211 15.31 -1.59 4.84
C PRO A 211 15.20 -3.12 4.76
N THR A 212 14.13 -3.72 5.25
CA THR A 212 13.93 -5.18 5.15
C THR A 212 13.77 -5.64 3.70
N ILE A 213 13.03 -4.87 2.87
CA ILE A 213 12.90 -5.14 1.44
C ILE A 213 14.25 -5.02 0.74
N LEU A 214 14.99 -3.92 1.01
CA LEU A 214 16.32 -3.72 0.42
C LEU A 214 17.29 -4.86 0.78
N ASP A 215 17.31 -5.30 2.04
CA ASP A 215 18.13 -6.43 2.51
C ASP A 215 17.72 -7.74 1.82
N ALA A 216 16.41 -8.01 1.72
CA ALA A 216 15.88 -9.19 1.03
C ALA A 216 16.24 -9.23 -0.47
N MET A 217 16.35 -8.07 -1.11
CA MET A 217 16.82 -7.92 -2.50
C MET A 217 18.36 -8.00 -2.63
N GLY A 218 19.11 -8.07 -1.53
CA GLY A 218 20.57 -8.04 -1.53
C GLY A 218 21.16 -6.66 -1.88
N LEU A 219 20.37 -5.59 -1.76
CA LEU A 219 20.84 -4.23 -1.99
C LEU A 219 21.64 -3.73 -0.77
N PRO A 220 22.71 -2.95 -0.99
CA PRO A 220 23.61 -2.54 0.08
C PRO A 220 22.91 -1.61 1.08
N LEU A 221 23.04 -1.93 2.37
CA LEU A 221 22.56 -1.10 3.47
C LEU A 221 23.73 -0.63 4.34
N ASN A 222 23.69 0.64 4.75
CA ASN A 222 24.61 1.15 5.75
C ASN A 222 24.16 0.69 7.13
N ASP A 223 24.94 -0.18 7.76
CA ASP A 223 24.63 -0.78 9.06
C ASP A 223 23.23 -1.46 9.11
N ASN A 224 22.83 -2.12 8.01
CA ASN A 224 21.52 -2.77 7.87
C ASN A 224 20.32 -1.83 8.13
N ARG A 225 20.47 -0.54 7.83
CA ARG A 225 19.46 0.50 8.03
C ARG A 225 19.20 1.30 6.76
N ALA A 226 17.97 1.80 6.65
CA ALA A 226 17.54 2.78 5.66
C ALA A 226 16.42 3.62 6.28
N GLY A 227 16.46 4.94 6.08
CA GLY A 227 15.58 5.86 6.80
C GLY A 227 15.73 5.72 8.31
N LEU A 228 14.60 5.59 9.02
CA LEU A 228 14.56 5.35 10.47
C LEU A 228 14.52 3.87 10.87
N GLY A 229 14.36 2.96 9.89
CA GLY A 229 14.20 1.53 10.16
C GLY A 229 15.52 0.77 10.24
N ALA A 230 15.43 -0.45 10.76
CA ALA A 230 16.45 -1.48 10.61
C ALA A 230 15.87 -2.70 9.88
N SER A 231 16.70 -3.38 9.09
CA SER A 231 16.27 -4.64 8.48
C SER A 231 15.91 -5.67 9.56
N LEU A 232 14.72 -6.25 9.42
CA LEU A 232 14.22 -7.31 10.28
C LEU A 232 14.94 -8.64 10.06
N LEU A 233 15.69 -8.80 8.96
CA LEU A 233 16.53 -9.95 8.66
C LEU A 233 17.92 -9.87 9.30
N SER A 234 18.31 -8.68 9.78
CA SER A 234 19.58 -8.43 10.45
C SER A 234 19.49 -8.59 11.97
N SER A 235 20.65 -8.55 12.66
CA SER A 235 20.72 -8.49 14.12
C SER A 235 20.65 -7.07 14.70
N GLN A 236 20.51 -6.03 13.87
CA GLN A 236 20.49 -4.64 14.33
C GLN A 236 19.16 -4.32 15.01
N PRO A 237 19.15 -3.73 16.23
CA PRO A 237 17.92 -3.51 16.97
C PRO A 237 17.05 -2.44 16.28
N THR A 238 15.74 -2.68 16.22
CA THR A 238 14.76 -1.70 15.72
C THR A 238 14.61 -0.54 16.70
N LEU A 239 14.04 0.59 16.28
CA LEU A 239 13.77 1.70 17.21
C LEU A 239 12.80 1.29 18.32
N VAL A 240 11.84 0.41 18.04
CA VAL A 240 10.90 -0.10 19.06
C VAL A 240 11.61 -1.01 20.06
N GLU A 241 12.57 -1.83 19.63
CA GLU A 241 13.34 -2.66 20.55
C GLU A 241 14.24 -1.82 21.49
N ILE A 242 14.72 -0.66 21.01
CA ILE A 242 15.59 0.23 21.80
C ILE A 242 14.77 1.11 22.75
N HIS A 243 13.69 1.71 22.25
CA HIS A 243 12.98 2.79 22.96
C HIS A 243 11.58 2.41 23.44
N GLY A 244 11.01 1.32 22.95
CA GLY A 244 9.61 0.98 23.15
C GLY A 244 8.66 1.76 22.23
N LEU A 245 7.48 1.19 22.00
CA LEU A 245 6.50 1.74 21.06
C LEU A 245 5.89 3.07 21.54
N GLU A 246 5.63 3.21 22.85
CA GLU A 246 5.06 4.42 23.44
C GLU A 246 5.97 5.63 23.21
N THR A 247 7.25 5.51 23.59
CA THR A 247 8.25 6.58 23.38
C THR A 247 8.44 6.89 21.90
N LEU A 248 8.47 5.87 21.02
CA LEU A 248 8.58 6.12 19.58
C LEU A 248 7.39 6.93 19.04
N ASN A 249 6.17 6.58 19.47
CA ASN A 249 4.95 7.30 19.09
C ASN A 249 4.93 8.75 19.61
N GLU A 250 5.38 8.99 20.84
CA GLU A 250 5.53 10.35 21.38
C GLU A 250 6.50 11.17 20.52
N ARG A 251 7.68 10.61 20.22
CA ARG A 251 8.70 11.30 19.42
C ARG A 251 8.25 11.60 18.00
N LEU A 252 7.57 10.67 17.33
CA LEU A 252 7.07 10.90 15.97
C LEU A 252 6.01 12.00 15.91
N ARG A 253 5.21 12.17 16.97
CA ARG A 253 4.24 13.27 17.08
C ARG A 253 4.90 14.62 17.38
N GLU A 254 5.94 14.62 18.20
CA GLU A 254 6.69 15.83 18.57
C GLU A 254 7.63 16.34 17.48
N GLU A 255 8.12 15.45 16.60
CA GLU A 255 9.19 15.75 15.64
C GLU A 255 8.67 16.53 14.42
N THR A 256 8.39 17.80 14.64
CA THR A 256 7.89 18.71 13.61
C THR A 256 8.96 18.94 12.53
N ALA A 257 10.26 18.91 12.85
CA ALA A 257 11.29 19.19 11.86
C ALA A 257 11.46 18.04 10.85
N LEU A 258 11.32 16.78 11.27
CA LEU A 258 11.22 15.66 10.32
C LEU A 258 9.98 15.81 9.45
N GLN A 259 8.82 16.07 10.04
CA GLN A 259 7.57 16.26 9.29
C GLN A 259 7.73 17.37 8.26
N HIS A 260 8.22 18.55 8.65
CA HIS A 260 8.50 19.65 7.71
C HIS A 260 9.50 19.24 6.63
N ARG A 261 10.58 18.52 6.95
CA ARG A 261 11.53 18.05 5.93
C ARG A 261 10.90 17.06 4.95
N LEU A 262 10.05 16.15 5.43
CA LEU A 262 9.32 15.23 4.57
C LEU A 262 8.43 16.03 3.61
N TRP A 263 7.65 16.99 4.11
CA TRP A 263 6.65 17.69 3.29
C TRP A 263 7.16 18.93 2.53
N GLU A 264 8.33 19.49 2.88
CA GLU A 264 8.90 20.73 2.29
C GLU A 264 10.25 20.50 1.56
N GLY A 265 10.94 19.40 1.87
CA GLY A 265 12.16 18.92 1.23
C GLY A 265 13.50 19.44 1.75
N LEU A 266 14.59 18.97 1.12
CA LEU A 266 15.98 19.15 1.60
C LEU A 266 16.64 20.50 1.20
N ALA A 267 16.02 21.29 0.30
CA ALA A 267 16.57 22.56 -0.18
C ALA A 267 15.83 23.78 0.44
N PRO A 268 16.52 24.88 0.78
CA PRO A 268 15.85 26.08 1.25
C PRO A 268 15.02 26.69 0.12
N GLN A 269 13.69 26.61 0.23
CA GLN A 269 12.80 27.26 -0.73
C GLN A 269 12.81 28.79 -0.52
N ARG A 270 13.01 29.54 -1.60
CA ARG A 270 12.68 30.98 -1.62
C ARG A 270 11.16 31.08 -1.50
N ARG A 271 10.68 31.82 -0.49
CA ARG A 271 9.27 32.15 -0.31
C ARG A 271 8.70 32.78 -1.58
N GLU A 272 7.76 32.11 -2.22
CA GLU A 272 6.64 32.75 -2.89
C GLU A 272 5.37 32.43 -2.11
N SER A 273 4.59 33.48 -1.86
CA SER A 273 3.38 33.46 -1.07
C SER A 273 2.17 33.25 -1.95
N GLU A 274 1.37 32.23 -1.68
CA GLU A 274 -0.08 32.25 -1.87
C GLU A 274 -0.70 31.17 -0.97
N GLU A 275 -1.51 31.61 0.01
CA GLU A 275 -2.29 30.73 0.89
C GLU A 275 -3.58 30.33 0.16
N SER A 276 -3.81 29.02 0.00
CA SER A 276 -5.16 28.48 -0.14
C SER A 276 -5.46 27.58 1.05
N ILE A 277 -6.44 27.95 1.86
CA ILE A 277 -6.99 27.10 2.91
C ILE A 277 -7.96 26.14 2.22
N ALA A 278 -7.55 24.87 2.07
CA ALA A 278 -8.45 23.80 1.67
C ALA A 278 -8.77 22.95 2.91
N GLU A 279 -10.06 22.74 3.17
CA GLU A 279 -10.55 21.84 4.22
C GLU A 279 -10.09 20.40 3.92
N GLN A 280 -9.48 19.79 4.94
CA GLN A 280 -9.01 18.41 4.92
C GLN A 280 -10.21 17.49 5.11
N VAL A 281 -10.63 16.77 4.07
CA VAL A 281 -11.70 15.77 4.14
C VAL A 281 -11.06 14.43 4.47
N THR A 282 -11.36 13.85 5.63
CA THR A 282 -10.80 12.55 6.04
C THR A 282 -11.66 11.36 5.65
N GLU A 283 -12.94 11.54 5.34
CA GLU A 283 -13.88 10.47 5.01
C GLU A 283 -15.00 11.03 4.10
N THR A 284 -15.50 10.23 3.15
CA THR A 284 -16.68 10.64 2.38
C THR A 284 -17.94 10.34 3.20
N PRO A 285 -19.07 11.06 3.00
CA PRO A 285 -20.33 10.77 3.70
C PRO A 285 -20.86 9.33 3.50
N ALA A 286 -20.29 8.56 2.55
CA ALA A 286 -20.63 7.16 2.31
C ALA A 286 -19.91 6.18 3.26
N ASP A 287 -18.96 6.65 4.06
CA ASP A 287 -18.14 5.84 4.98
C ASP A 287 -18.71 5.77 6.42
N LEU A 288 -19.83 6.46 6.67
CA LEU A 288 -20.50 6.45 7.98
C LEU A 288 -21.29 5.14 8.14
N ALA A 289 -20.83 4.26 9.03
CA ALA A 289 -21.64 3.15 9.51
C ALA A 289 -22.79 3.68 10.38
N ASP A 290 -24.02 3.28 10.08
CA ASP A 290 -25.19 3.60 10.90
C ASP A 290 -25.02 3.04 12.33
N GLU A 291 -25.24 3.87 13.34
CA GLU A 291 -25.23 3.45 14.74
C GLU A 291 -26.40 2.49 15.01
N VAL A 292 -26.10 1.22 15.25
CA VAL A 292 -27.12 0.29 15.76
C VAL A 292 -27.30 0.55 17.25
N GLU A 293 -28.46 1.09 17.61
CA GLU A 293 -28.85 1.40 18.99
C GLU A 293 -28.94 0.10 19.80
N ILE A 294 -27.96 -0.14 20.69
CA ILE A 294 -28.01 -1.28 21.61
C ILE A 294 -29.04 -0.96 22.70
N MET A 295 -30.24 -1.53 22.58
CA MET A 295 -31.23 -1.51 23.67
C MET A 295 -30.62 -2.21 24.90
N ARG A 296 -30.57 -1.46 26.01
CA ARG A 296 -30.14 -1.93 27.34
C ARG A 296 -31.11 -2.92 27.96
#